data_AF-A0A506Y800-F1
#
_entry.id   AF-A0A506Y800-F1
#
_cell.length_a   1.000
_cell.length_b   1.000
_cell.length_c   1.000
_cell.angle_alpha   90.00
_cell.angle_beta   90.00
_cell.angle_gamma   90.00
#
_symmetry.space_group_name_H-M   'P 1'
#
loop_
_entity.id
_entity.type
_entity.pdbx_description
1 polymer ?
#
loop_
_entity_poly.entity_id
_entity_poly.type
_entity_poly.pdbx_seq_one_letter_code
_entity_poly.pdbx_strand_id
1 'polypeptide(L)'
;MRRRRILVIAGAVVVVVALVAGLVQALAPHDDRTAANGSGSPKPTASATASTTPSGSPNASTPPSPPGFDKTQFSIDDPASIWVVSDKLRPLNPVDYAPADLTAMPIPTTWGAVPYLRKPAADALTAMTQQYTAETGLNIQIQSDYRSYQSQVKVYNGWVASKGQAAADLTSARPGFSEHQTGLAVDLVGNPAKCGLNACFGDTPQGIWLATNAYKWGFILRYPKDLTPVTGFEYEPWHFRYVGVELATEMHDTGVQTLEQFFGLPAAPDYAP
;
A
#
# COMPACT_ATOMS: atom_id res chain seq x y z
N MET A 1 -19.09 36.17 -72.30
CA MET A 1 -17.80 35.93 -71.64
C MET A 1 -17.93 34.73 -70.71
N ARG A 2 -16.90 33.89 -70.70
CA ARG A 2 -16.86 32.51 -70.18
C ARG A 2 -16.36 32.51 -68.73
N ARG A 3 -16.65 31.42 -67.98
CA ARG A 3 -16.03 30.93 -66.71
C ARG A 3 -16.82 31.28 -65.43
N ARG A 4 -16.94 30.41 -64.43
CA ARG A 4 -16.45 29.05 -64.17
C ARG A 4 -17.28 28.46 -63.01
N ARG A 5 -17.61 27.17 -63.08
CA ARG A 5 -18.09 26.36 -61.95
C ARG A 5 -16.89 25.97 -61.08
N ILE A 6 -17.00 26.05 -59.76
CA ILE A 6 -16.15 25.34 -58.79
C ILE A 6 -17.06 24.83 -57.66
N LEU A 7 -17.22 23.50 -57.59
CA LEU A 7 -17.59 22.74 -56.41
C LEU A 7 -16.29 22.30 -55.72
N VAL A 8 -16.29 22.13 -54.39
CA VAL A 8 -15.60 21.08 -53.56
C VAL A 8 -15.86 21.44 -52.09
N ILE A 9 -16.84 20.80 -51.44
CA ILE A 9 -16.75 19.65 -50.50
C ILE A 9 -16.42 20.08 -49.05
N ALA A 10 -17.45 20.00 -48.20
CA ALA A 10 -17.35 20.05 -46.75
C ALA A 10 -16.90 18.68 -46.22
N GLY A 11 -15.82 18.65 -45.45
CA GLY A 11 -15.39 17.46 -44.71
C GLY A 11 -16.06 17.44 -43.34
N ALA A 12 -16.98 16.49 -43.13
CA ALA A 12 -17.55 16.19 -41.82
C ALA A 12 -16.60 15.26 -41.04
N VAL A 13 -16.16 15.70 -39.87
CA VAL A 13 -15.42 14.89 -38.90
C VAL A 13 -16.42 14.00 -38.16
N VAL A 14 -16.35 12.69 -38.38
CA VAL A 14 -17.12 11.69 -37.63
C VAL A 14 -16.36 11.37 -36.34
N VAL A 15 -16.92 11.80 -35.21
CA VAL A 15 -16.49 11.36 -33.87
C VAL A 15 -17.17 10.03 -33.58
N VAL A 16 -16.39 8.95 -33.49
CA VAL A 16 -16.88 7.63 -33.08
C VAL A 16 -16.78 7.54 -31.55
N VAL A 17 -17.93 7.61 -30.88
CA VAL A 17 -18.08 7.25 -29.47
C VAL A 17 -18.50 5.79 -29.41
N ALA A 18 -17.62 4.91 -28.94
CA ALA A 18 -17.95 3.51 -28.69
C ALA A 18 -18.53 3.37 -27.27
N LEU A 19 -19.86 3.25 -27.19
CA LEU A 19 -20.57 2.70 -26.03
C LEU A 19 -20.64 1.18 -26.21
N VAL A 20 -20.16 0.42 -25.22
CA VAL A 20 -20.43 -1.02 -25.15
C VAL A 20 -21.34 -1.27 -23.95
N ALA A 21 -22.60 -1.54 -24.26
CA ALA A 21 -23.52 -2.22 -23.37
C ALA A 21 -23.40 -3.74 -23.62
N GLY A 22 -23.20 -4.52 -22.56
CA GLY A 22 -23.22 -5.98 -22.58
C GLY A 22 -24.12 -6.49 -21.47
N LEU A 23 -25.35 -6.84 -21.83
CA LEU A 23 -26.36 -7.49 -21.01
C LEU A 23 -26.24 -9.01 -21.21
N VAL A 24 -26.02 -9.79 -20.16
CA VAL A 24 -26.44 -11.21 -20.10
C VAL A 24 -27.00 -11.48 -18.71
N GLN A 25 -28.23 -11.98 -18.68
CA GLN A 25 -29.02 -12.33 -17.51
C GLN A 25 -28.75 -13.74 -17.01
N ALA A 26 -28.75 -13.84 -15.68
CA ALA A 26 -29.39 -14.84 -14.80
C ALA A 26 -29.14 -16.33 -15.00
N LEU A 27 -28.57 -16.97 -13.96
CA LEU A 27 -29.11 -18.20 -13.38
C LEU A 27 -28.90 -18.19 -11.84
N ALA A 28 -30.01 -18.34 -11.11
CA ALA A 28 -30.12 -18.78 -9.72
C ALA A 28 -31.54 -19.39 -9.58
N PRO A 29 -31.90 -20.12 -8.51
CA PRO A 29 -31.12 -20.88 -7.53
C PRO A 29 -31.62 -22.34 -7.41
N HIS A 30 -31.00 -23.17 -6.56
CA HIS A 30 -31.77 -24.16 -5.77
C HIS A 30 -31.01 -24.57 -4.50
N ASP A 31 -31.76 -24.46 -3.40
CA ASP A 31 -31.57 -24.99 -2.05
C ASP A 31 -31.41 -26.54 -2.07
N ASP A 32 -31.10 -27.29 -1.02
CA ASP A 32 -31.51 -27.18 0.39
C ASP A 32 -30.88 -28.36 1.17
N ARG A 33 -30.87 -28.23 2.51
CA ARG A 33 -30.89 -29.32 3.53
C ARG A 33 -29.60 -30.12 3.80
N THR A 34 -29.25 -30.50 5.03
CA THR A 34 -29.78 -30.35 6.41
C THR A 34 -28.76 -31.02 7.35
N ALA A 35 -28.65 -30.50 8.58
CA ALA A 35 -28.61 -31.20 9.89
C ALA A 35 -27.62 -32.40 10.10
N ALA A 36 -27.16 -32.76 11.29
CA ALA A 36 -27.02 -32.19 12.63
C ALA A 36 -26.32 -33.29 13.47
N ASN A 37 -25.74 -32.86 14.60
CA ASN A 37 -25.77 -33.54 15.90
C ASN A 37 -24.76 -34.66 16.28
N GLY A 38 -24.33 -34.57 17.55
CA GLY A 38 -23.71 -35.64 18.36
C GLY A 38 -22.41 -35.18 19.02
N SER A 39 -22.41 -34.33 20.06
CA SER A 39 -22.65 -34.64 21.48
C SER A 39 -21.87 -35.85 22.00
N GLY A 40 -20.95 -35.60 22.95
CA GLY A 40 -20.21 -36.65 23.65
C GLY A 40 -19.17 -36.11 24.64
N SER A 41 -19.62 -35.45 25.70
CA SER A 41 -18.83 -35.27 26.93
C SER A 41 -19.32 -36.29 27.97
N PRO A 42 -18.42 -36.89 28.76
CA PRO A 42 -18.70 -36.92 30.18
C PRO A 42 -17.48 -36.57 31.05
N LYS A 43 -17.73 -35.60 31.92
CA LYS A 43 -17.06 -35.33 33.18
C LYS A 43 -17.33 -36.46 34.19
N PRO A 44 -16.36 -36.77 35.07
CA PRO A 44 -16.63 -36.99 36.49
C PRO A 44 -15.77 -36.02 37.32
N THR A 45 -16.36 -35.16 38.15
CA THR A 45 -16.78 -35.36 39.55
C THR A 45 -15.68 -34.93 40.52
N ALA A 46 -16.11 -34.10 41.46
CA ALA A 46 -15.33 -33.31 42.38
C ALA A 46 -14.55 -34.13 43.43
N SER A 47 -13.46 -33.55 43.93
CA SER A 47 -13.07 -33.68 45.33
C SER A 47 -12.59 -32.32 45.84
N ALA A 48 -13.26 -31.86 46.89
CA ALA A 48 -13.00 -30.62 47.59
C ALA A 48 -12.26 -30.91 48.90
N THR A 49 -11.07 -30.35 49.08
CA THR A 49 -10.44 -29.89 50.35
C THR A 49 -9.11 -29.23 49.94
N ALA A 50 -8.58 -28.14 50.50
CA ALA A 50 -8.87 -27.37 51.70
C ALA A 50 -8.39 -25.93 51.46
N SER A 51 -9.10 -24.94 52.02
CA SER A 51 -8.62 -23.55 52.13
C SER A 51 -7.42 -23.48 53.09
N THR A 52 -6.34 -22.87 52.63
CA THR A 52 -5.35 -22.21 53.50
C THR A 52 -5.05 -20.83 52.91
N THR A 53 -5.00 -19.82 53.76
CA THR A 53 -4.61 -18.44 53.45
C THR A 53 -3.93 -17.89 54.70
N PRO A 54 -3.00 -16.93 54.60
CA PRO A 54 -1.84 -16.84 53.72
C PRO A 54 -0.54 -16.77 54.57
N SER A 55 0.60 -17.19 54.02
CA SER A 55 1.92 -16.87 54.62
C SER A 55 2.73 -16.07 53.60
N GLY A 56 3.29 -14.94 54.08
CA GLY A 56 3.79 -13.83 53.28
C GLY A 56 4.73 -14.20 52.14
N SER A 57 4.48 -13.62 50.98
CA SER A 57 5.38 -13.64 49.84
C SER A 57 6.12 -12.30 49.76
N PRO A 58 7.43 -12.30 49.52
CA PRO A 58 8.25 -11.09 49.51
C PRO A 58 7.86 -10.21 48.33
N ASN A 59 8.00 -8.90 48.53
CA ASN A 59 7.79 -7.85 47.54
C ASN A 59 8.45 -8.25 46.20
N ALA A 60 7.64 -8.72 45.25
CA ALA A 60 8.08 -8.97 43.90
C ALA A 60 8.23 -7.61 43.22
N SER A 61 9.45 -7.08 43.22
CA SER A 61 9.80 -5.96 42.36
C SER A 61 9.49 -6.37 40.92
N THR A 62 8.50 -5.71 40.31
CA THR A 62 8.18 -5.87 38.90
C THR A 62 9.47 -5.66 38.10
N PRO A 63 9.84 -6.56 37.17
CA PRO A 63 10.92 -6.29 36.23
C PRO A 63 10.67 -4.94 35.55
N PRO A 64 11.70 -4.10 35.33
CA PRO A 64 11.53 -2.90 34.54
C PRO A 64 10.94 -3.31 33.18
N SER A 65 9.85 -2.65 32.77
CA SER A 65 9.30 -2.82 31.42
C SER A 65 10.44 -2.68 30.42
N PRO A 66 10.47 -3.49 29.35
CA PRO A 66 11.42 -3.29 28.27
C PRO A 66 11.41 -1.82 27.82
N PRO A 67 12.56 -1.25 27.44
CA PRO A 67 12.57 0.09 26.86
C PRO A 67 11.59 0.10 25.67
N GLY A 68 10.74 1.13 25.60
CA GLY A 68 9.85 1.32 24.47
C GLY A 68 10.63 1.51 23.17
N PHE A 69 9.94 1.39 22.03
CA PHE A 69 10.54 1.56 20.71
C PHE A 69 11.23 2.93 20.55
N ASP A 70 12.50 2.92 20.13
CA ASP A 70 13.29 4.14 19.91
C ASP A 70 12.94 4.78 18.57
N LYS A 71 12.02 5.75 18.60
CA LYS A 71 11.60 6.53 17.42
C LYS A 71 12.69 7.47 16.88
N THR A 72 13.88 7.51 17.48
CA THR A 72 15.00 8.36 17.08
C THR A 72 16.15 7.59 16.41
N GLN A 73 16.04 6.26 16.30
CA GLN A 73 17.07 5.39 15.71
C GLN A 73 17.45 5.79 14.27
N PHE A 74 16.47 6.26 13.48
CA PHE A 74 16.72 6.82 12.14
C PHE A 74 16.01 8.17 11.96
N SER A 75 16.59 9.02 11.12
CA SER A 75 16.02 10.33 10.79
C SER A 75 14.71 10.20 10.01
N ILE A 76 13.74 11.05 10.31
CA ILE A 76 12.50 11.17 9.52
C ILE A 76 12.56 12.29 8.47
N ASP A 77 13.66 13.05 8.41
CA ASP A 77 13.87 14.20 7.52
C ASP A 77 14.96 13.93 6.45
N ASP A 78 15.94 13.09 6.74
CA ASP A 78 17.02 12.76 5.79
C ASP A 78 16.48 11.85 4.68
N PRO A 79 16.51 12.26 3.39
CA PRO A 79 15.98 11.44 2.30
C PRO A 79 16.71 10.12 2.09
N ALA A 80 17.93 9.95 2.62
CA ALA A 80 18.66 8.69 2.61
C ALA A 80 18.27 7.75 3.76
N SER A 81 17.49 8.22 4.74
CA SER A 81 16.99 7.40 5.82
C SER A 81 15.88 6.45 5.34
N ILE A 82 15.85 5.23 5.88
CA ILE A 82 14.73 4.31 5.66
C ILE A 82 13.43 4.78 6.33
N TRP A 83 13.53 5.70 7.31
CA TRP A 83 12.40 6.29 8.03
C TRP A 83 12.00 7.67 7.53
N VAL A 84 12.58 8.18 6.43
CA VAL A 84 12.17 9.47 5.87
C VAL A 84 10.66 9.52 5.68
N VAL A 85 10.01 10.55 6.22
CA VAL A 85 8.57 10.76 6.00
C VAL A 85 8.42 11.87 4.97
N SER A 86 7.93 11.49 3.79
CA SER A 86 7.53 12.40 2.73
C SER A 86 6.01 12.35 2.62
N ASP A 87 5.37 13.47 2.91
CA ASP A 87 3.92 13.68 2.88
C ASP A 87 3.61 15.08 2.33
N LYS A 88 2.36 15.52 2.26
CA LYS A 88 2.02 16.83 1.66
C LYS A 88 2.60 18.06 2.38
N LEU A 89 3.09 17.92 3.62
CA LEU A 89 3.73 18.97 4.40
C LEU A 89 5.25 18.84 4.46
N ARG A 90 5.79 17.69 4.02
CA ARG A 90 7.20 17.32 4.17
C ARG A 90 7.79 16.92 2.81
N PRO A 91 8.24 17.89 1.99
CA PRO A 91 8.94 17.57 0.75
C PRO A 91 10.30 16.93 1.05
N LEU A 92 10.78 16.11 0.13
CA LEU A 92 12.16 15.65 0.13
C LEU A 92 13.11 16.84 0.04
N ASN A 93 14.26 16.74 0.73
CA ASN A 93 15.31 17.73 0.68
C ASN A 93 16.68 17.06 0.47
N PRO A 94 17.32 17.21 -0.70
CA PRO A 94 16.91 18.06 -1.82
C PRO A 94 15.63 17.56 -2.51
N VAL A 95 14.87 18.47 -3.11
CA VAL A 95 13.57 18.18 -3.75
C VAL A 95 13.67 17.15 -4.87
N ASP A 96 14.82 17.09 -5.52
CA ASP A 96 15.14 16.16 -6.62
C ASP A 96 16.05 15.00 -6.17
N TYR A 97 16.10 14.71 -4.86
CA TYR A 97 16.85 13.59 -4.30
C TYR A 97 16.68 12.30 -5.13
N ALA A 98 17.81 11.63 -5.37
CA ALA A 98 17.86 10.32 -5.99
C ALA A 98 18.78 9.41 -5.15
N PRO A 99 18.33 8.22 -4.76
CA PRO A 99 19.13 7.29 -3.98
C PRO A 99 20.29 6.71 -4.80
N ALA A 100 21.44 6.54 -4.15
CA ALA A 100 22.66 6.02 -4.78
C ALA A 100 22.73 4.47 -4.81
N ASP A 101 21.83 3.79 -4.09
CA ASP A 101 21.85 2.35 -3.81
C ASP A 101 20.67 1.59 -4.45
N LEU A 102 20.16 2.10 -5.58
CA LEU A 102 19.13 1.40 -6.36
C LEU A 102 19.66 0.08 -6.90
N THR A 103 18.87 -0.97 -6.73
CA THR A 103 19.18 -2.33 -7.14
C THR A 103 17.98 -2.93 -7.88
N ALA A 104 18.27 -3.64 -8.97
CA ALA A 104 17.28 -4.36 -9.75
C ALA A 104 16.68 -5.52 -8.94
N MET A 105 15.39 -5.80 -9.13
CA MET A 105 14.71 -6.92 -8.50
C MET A 105 14.20 -7.94 -9.52
N PRO A 106 14.26 -9.25 -9.22
CA PRO A 106 13.77 -10.31 -10.10
C PRO A 106 12.25 -10.52 -9.96
N ILE A 107 11.47 -9.44 -9.99
CA ILE A 107 10.00 -9.49 -9.85
C ILE A 107 9.38 -8.99 -11.17
N PRO A 108 8.43 -9.72 -11.77
CA PRO A 108 7.76 -9.27 -12.98
C PRO A 108 7.10 -7.90 -12.82
N THR A 109 7.12 -7.11 -13.89
CA THR A 109 6.41 -5.84 -13.97
C THR A 109 5.28 -5.92 -14.98
N THR A 110 4.25 -5.09 -14.83
CA THR A 110 3.13 -5.02 -15.78
C THR A 110 3.54 -4.48 -17.15
N TRP A 111 4.75 -3.92 -17.29
CA TRP A 111 5.27 -3.30 -18.51
C TRP A 111 6.53 -3.97 -19.07
N GLY A 112 7.03 -5.03 -18.41
CA GLY A 112 8.14 -5.85 -18.91
C GLY A 112 9.54 -5.29 -18.73
N ALA A 113 9.73 -4.13 -18.07
CA ALA A 113 11.08 -3.66 -17.72
C ALA A 113 11.49 -4.13 -16.32
N VAL A 114 12.79 -4.09 -16.05
CA VAL A 114 13.37 -4.45 -14.75
C VAL A 114 13.05 -3.36 -13.73
N PRO A 115 12.45 -3.70 -12.57
CA PRO A 115 12.13 -2.73 -11.55
C PRO A 115 13.29 -2.48 -10.58
N TYR A 116 13.31 -1.29 -9.97
CA TYR A 116 14.35 -0.85 -9.04
C TYR A 116 13.77 -0.32 -7.73
N LEU A 117 14.38 -0.73 -6.62
CA LEU A 117 14.22 -0.12 -5.29
C LEU A 117 15.60 0.03 -4.66
N ARG A 118 15.69 0.76 -3.55
CA ARG A 118 16.89 0.74 -2.72
C ARG A 118 17.14 -0.68 -2.22
N LYS A 119 18.42 -1.07 -2.16
CA LYS A 119 18.83 -2.43 -1.82
C LYS A 119 18.07 -3.10 -0.65
N PRO A 120 17.90 -2.50 0.55
CA PRO A 120 17.19 -3.18 1.64
C PRO A 120 15.72 -3.46 1.31
N ALA A 121 15.03 -2.54 0.64
CA ALA A 121 13.66 -2.74 0.18
C ALA A 121 13.59 -3.79 -0.95
N ALA A 122 14.58 -3.79 -1.86
CA ALA A 122 14.66 -4.75 -2.96
C ALA A 122 14.83 -6.20 -2.49
N ASP A 123 15.76 -6.41 -1.56
CA ASP A 123 16.01 -7.73 -0.96
C ASP A 123 14.76 -8.22 -0.20
N ALA A 124 14.16 -7.33 0.59
CA ALA A 124 12.95 -7.64 1.37
C ALA A 124 11.74 -7.96 0.49
N LEU A 125 11.50 -7.18 -0.57
CA LEU A 125 10.38 -7.40 -1.49
C LEU A 125 10.55 -8.71 -2.27
N THR A 126 11.79 -9.05 -2.64
CA THR A 126 12.10 -10.33 -3.29
C THR A 126 11.76 -11.50 -2.36
N ALA A 127 12.18 -11.45 -1.10
CA ALA A 127 11.86 -12.49 -0.12
C ALA A 127 10.35 -12.57 0.18
N MET A 128 9.68 -11.43 0.31
CA MET A 128 8.24 -11.35 0.57
C MET A 128 7.42 -11.99 -0.57
N THR A 129 7.73 -11.64 -1.82
CA THR A 129 7.01 -12.18 -2.99
C THR A 129 7.27 -13.66 -3.20
N GLN A 130 8.50 -14.14 -2.93
CA GLN A 130 8.82 -15.57 -2.93
C GLN A 130 8.01 -16.34 -1.88
N GLN A 131 7.91 -15.81 -0.65
CA GLN A 131 7.10 -16.43 0.39
C GLN A 131 5.63 -16.50 0.00
N TYR A 132 5.07 -15.41 -0.52
CA TYR A 132 3.68 -15.39 -1.01
C TYR A 132 3.42 -16.48 -2.05
N THR A 133 4.31 -16.61 -3.04
CA THR A 133 4.19 -17.64 -4.08
C THR A 133 4.31 -19.05 -3.51
N ALA A 134 5.23 -19.28 -2.57
CA ALA A 134 5.39 -20.57 -1.93
C ALA A 134 4.14 -20.98 -1.11
N GLU A 135 3.49 -20.03 -0.43
CA GLU A 135 2.30 -20.29 0.39
C GLU A 135 1.02 -20.48 -0.43
N THR A 136 0.88 -19.73 -1.54
CA THR A 136 -0.42 -19.60 -2.23
C THR A 136 -0.44 -20.18 -3.63
N GLY A 137 0.73 -20.41 -4.25
CA GLY A 137 0.85 -20.72 -5.68
C GLY A 137 0.46 -19.56 -6.62
N LEU A 138 0.12 -18.38 -6.07
CA LEU A 138 -0.21 -17.17 -6.83
C LEU A 138 1.03 -16.26 -6.94
N ASN A 139 0.93 -15.27 -7.84
CA ASN A 139 2.02 -14.33 -8.09
C ASN A 139 1.58 -12.87 -7.88
N ILE A 140 2.54 -12.07 -7.45
CA ILE A 140 2.49 -10.61 -7.37
C ILE A 140 3.39 -10.08 -8.50
N GLN A 141 3.01 -8.94 -9.07
CA GLN A 141 3.84 -8.17 -9.99
C GLN A 141 3.86 -6.70 -9.58
N ILE A 142 4.87 -5.98 -10.06
CA ILE A 142 5.04 -4.55 -9.78
C ILE A 142 4.35 -3.73 -10.87
N GLN A 143 3.60 -2.70 -10.47
CA GLN A 143 2.99 -1.73 -11.37
C GLN A 143 3.68 -0.35 -11.31
N SER A 144 4.36 -0.02 -10.21
CA SER A 144 5.30 1.11 -10.14
C SER A 144 6.34 0.86 -9.05
N ASP A 145 7.53 1.38 -9.26
CA ASP A 145 8.71 1.23 -8.40
C ASP A 145 9.39 2.59 -8.19
N TYR A 146 10.73 2.64 -8.08
CA TYR A 146 11.45 3.91 -8.02
C TYR A 146 11.07 4.85 -9.16
N ARG A 147 10.73 6.08 -8.80
CA ARG A 147 10.36 7.13 -9.75
C ARG A 147 11.16 8.39 -9.46
N SER A 148 12.03 8.80 -10.38
CA SER A 148 12.77 10.05 -10.24
C SER A 148 11.85 11.27 -10.18
N TYR A 149 12.35 12.38 -9.65
CA TYR A 149 11.64 13.66 -9.62
C TYR A 149 11.07 14.05 -11.00
N GLN A 150 11.88 13.95 -12.07
CA GLN A 150 11.46 14.31 -13.42
C GLN A 150 10.37 13.38 -13.97
N SER A 151 10.39 12.10 -13.59
CA SER A 151 9.29 11.18 -13.92
C SER A 151 8.02 11.52 -13.13
N GLN A 152 8.15 11.91 -11.85
CA GLN A 152 7.02 12.37 -11.04
C GLN A 152 6.38 13.64 -11.62
N VAL A 153 7.17 14.59 -12.15
CA VAL A 153 6.66 15.77 -12.88
C VAL A 153 5.72 15.35 -14.00
N LYS A 154 6.13 14.37 -14.81
CA LYS A 154 5.31 13.89 -15.94
C LYS A 154 4.04 13.18 -15.46
N VAL A 155 4.16 12.29 -14.46
CA VAL A 155 3.03 11.56 -13.88
C VAL A 155 1.99 12.52 -13.30
N TYR A 156 2.44 13.46 -12.46
CA TYR A 156 1.56 14.43 -11.82
C TYR A 156 0.87 15.33 -12.84
N ASN A 157 1.60 15.86 -13.82
CA ASN A 157 1.00 16.67 -14.89
C ASN A 157 -0.03 15.89 -15.73
N GLY A 158 0.19 14.58 -15.93
CA GLY A 158 -0.81 13.71 -16.56
C GLY A 158 -2.09 13.57 -15.74
N TRP A 159 -1.99 13.45 -14.42
CA TRP A 159 -3.16 13.46 -13.54
C TRP A 159 -3.89 14.80 -13.53
N VAL A 160 -3.15 15.92 -13.46
CA VAL A 160 -3.74 17.27 -13.53
C VAL A 160 -4.47 17.47 -14.86
N ALA A 161 -3.86 17.08 -15.98
CA ALA A 161 -4.48 17.21 -17.30
C ALA A 161 -5.74 16.34 -17.47
N SER A 162 -5.80 15.18 -16.82
CA SER A 162 -6.93 14.24 -16.96
C SER A 162 -8.08 14.49 -15.99
N LYS A 163 -7.79 14.93 -14.76
CA LYS A 163 -8.79 15.03 -13.68
C LYS A 163 -8.89 16.43 -13.04
N GLY A 164 -7.99 17.35 -13.37
CA GLY A 164 -7.83 18.63 -12.66
C GLY A 164 -7.00 18.49 -11.38
N GLN A 165 -6.50 19.63 -10.88
CA GLN A 165 -5.52 19.65 -9.79
C GLN A 165 -6.06 19.07 -8.48
N ALA A 166 -7.28 19.43 -8.06
CA ALA A 166 -7.83 18.95 -6.79
C ALA A 166 -7.96 17.41 -6.74
N ALA A 167 -8.36 16.78 -7.84
CA ALA A 167 -8.42 15.32 -7.93
C ALA A 167 -7.02 14.69 -8.10
N ALA A 168 -6.11 15.37 -8.79
CA ALA A 168 -4.72 14.92 -8.88
C ALA A 168 -4.02 14.92 -7.52
N ASP A 169 -4.24 15.95 -6.70
CA ASP A 169 -3.67 16.07 -5.36
C ASP A 169 -4.18 14.98 -4.38
N LEU A 170 -5.32 14.34 -4.67
CA LEU A 170 -5.83 13.19 -3.91
C LEU A 170 -5.20 11.85 -4.33
N THR A 171 -4.90 11.68 -5.63
CA THR A 171 -4.42 10.42 -6.23
C THR A 171 -2.89 10.38 -6.42
N SER A 172 -2.21 11.53 -6.50
CA SER A 172 -0.80 11.57 -6.87
C SER A 172 -0.04 12.67 -6.16
N ALA A 173 1.10 12.32 -5.57
CA ALA A 173 1.97 13.28 -4.93
C ALA A 173 2.52 14.29 -5.94
N ARG A 174 2.63 15.55 -5.52
CA ARG A 174 3.37 16.58 -6.27
C ARG A 174 4.86 16.18 -6.37
N PRO A 175 5.58 16.61 -7.42
CA PRO A 175 7.02 16.36 -7.52
C PRO A 175 7.76 16.82 -6.26
N GLY A 176 8.65 15.99 -5.74
CA GLY A 176 9.35 16.23 -4.48
C GLY A 176 8.62 15.74 -3.22
N PHE A 177 7.36 15.32 -3.32
CA PHE A 177 6.58 14.79 -2.20
C PHE A 177 6.27 13.29 -2.33
N SER A 178 6.67 12.67 -3.44
CA SER A 178 6.38 11.26 -3.75
C SER A 178 7.36 10.31 -3.07
N GLU A 179 6.85 9.37 -2.26
CA GLU A 179 7.69 8.35 -1.63
C GLU A 179 8.39 7.43 -2.66
N HIS A 180 7.86 7.27 -3.88
CA HIS A 180 8.55 6.53 -4.95
C HIS A 180 9.93 7.11 -5.28
N GLN A 181 10.15 8.41 -5.06
CA GLN A 181 11.44 9.06 -5.28
C GLN A 181 12.51 8.62 -4.26
N THR A 182 12.10 8.11 -3.10
CA THR A 182 13.03 7.54 -2.11
C THR A 182 13.55 6.17 -2.52
N GLY A 183 12.90 5.49 -3.49
CA GLY A 183 13.16 4.09 -3.82
C GLY A 183 12.78 3.11 -2.69
N LEU A 184 11.94 3.53 -1.74
CA LEU A 184 11.41 2.71 -0.65
C LEU A 184 9.93 2.39 -0.81
N ALA A 185 9.26 2.95 -1.81
CA ALA A 185 7.84 2.72 -2.10
C ALA A 185 7.64 1.94 -3.40
N VAL A 186 6.63 1.07 -3.40
CA VAL A 186 6.30 0.18 -4.53
C VAL A 186 4.79 0.00 -4.64
N ASP A 187 4.28 0.02 -5.86
CA ASP A 187 2.90 -0.32 -6.18
C ASP A 187 2.83 -1.78 -6.65
N LEU A 188 2.13 -2.62 -5.89
CA LEU A 188 2.00 -4.06 -6.12
C LEU A 188 0.60 -4.42 -6.61
N VAL A 189 0.53 -5.34 -7.56
CA VAL A 189 -0.74 -5.88 -8.08
C VAL A 189 -0.66 -7.39 -8.29
N GLY A 190 -1.81 -8.02 -8.50
CA GLY A 190 -1.84 -9.44 -8.86
C GLY A 190 -1.31 -9.71 -10.26
N ASN A 191 -0.88 -10.94 -10.52
CA ASN A 191 -0.57 -11.42 -11.87
C ASN A 191 -1.53 -12.58 -12.25
N PRO A 192 -2.48 -12.36 -13.19
CA PRO A 192 -2.70 -11.14 -13.99
C PRO A 192 -3.30 -9.98 -13.16
N ALA A 193 -3.07 -8.73 -13.59
CA ALA A 193 -3.54 -7.52 -12.92
C ALA A 193 -5.03 -7.24 -13.17
N LYS A 194 -5.91 -8.11 -12.65
CA LYS A 194 -7.37 -8.00 -12.84
C LYS A 194 -7.96 -6.73 -12.22
N CYS A 195 -7.45 -6.33 -11.06
CA CYS A 195 -7.73 -5.04 -10.44
C CYS A 195 -6.36 -4.39 -10.20
N GLY A 196 -5.93 -3.51 -11.12
CA GLY A 196 -4.64 -2.81 -11.06
C GLY A 196 -4.56 -1.82 -9.87
N LEU A 197 -4.12 -0.58 -10.10
CA LEU A 197 -4.13 0.46 -9.07
C LEU A 197 -5.55 0.98 -8.78
N ASN A 198 -6.39 0.15 -8.16
CA ASN A 198 -7.75 0.49 -7.76
C ASN A 198 -8.09 -0.16 -6.41
N ALA A 199 -9.10 0.39 -5.71
CA ALA A 199 -9.49 -0.07 -4.38
C ALA A 199 -9.86 -1.56 -4.30
N CYS A 200 -10.40 -2.15 -5.38
CA CYS A 200 -10.70 -3.58 -5.42
C CYS A 200 -9.47 -4.49 -5.28
N PHE A 201 -8.24 -3.97 -5.39
CA PHE A 201 -7.03 -4.77 -5.20
C PHE A 201 -6.96 -5.28 -3.76
N GLY A 202 -7.45 -4.48 -2.79
CA GLY A 202 -7.54 -4.87 -1.38
C GLY A 202 -8.42 -6.10 -1.13
N ASP A 203 -9.35 -6.40 -2.05
CA ASP A 203 -10.24 -7.57 -1.97
C ASP A 203 -9.69 -8.80 -2.70
N THR A 204 -8.54 -8.68 -3.37
CA THR A 204 -7.87 -9.80 -4.04
C THR A 204 -7.08 -10.66 -3.04
N PRO A 205 -6.81 -11.95 -3.34
CA PRO A 205 -5.95 -12.77 -2.49
C PRO A 205 -4.58 -12.13 -2.20
N GLN A 206 -3.99 -11.47 -3.21
CA GLN A 206 -2.74 -10.72 -3.08
C GLN A 206 -2.87 -9.55 -2.10
N GLY A 207 -3.88 -8.69 -2.30
CA GLY A 207 -4.07 -7.51 -1.46
C GLY A 207 -4.34 -7.86 0.00
N ILE A 208 -5.19 -8.86 0.25
CA ILE A 208 -5.51 -9.37 1.59
C ILE A 208 -4.23 -9.93 2.26
N TRP A 209 -3.47 -10.75 1.53
CA TRP A 209 -2.24 -11.32 2.07
C TRP A 209 -1.21 -10.25 2.38
N LEU A 210 -1.00 -9.29 1.48
CA LEU A 210 -0.04 -8.20 1.68
C LEU A 210 -0.42 -7.32 2.88
N ALA A 211 -1.69 -6.92 3.00
CA ALA A 211 -2.17 -6.13 4.14
C ALA A 211 -1.93 -6.82 5.49
N THR A 212 -1.95 -8.16 5.51
CA THR A 212 -1.78 -8.96 6.73
C THR A 212 -0.33 -9.34 7.01
N ASN A 213 0.53 -9.42 6.00
CA ASN A 213 1.85 -10.06 6.13
C ASN A 213 3.03 -9.16 5.79
N ALA A 214 2.84 -8.06 5.06
CA ALA A 214 3.95 -7.27 4.52
C ALA A 214 4.90 -6.72 5.59
N TYR A 215 4.39 -6.46 6.80
CA TYR A 215 5.19 -5.96 7.92
C TYR A 215 6.34 -6.90 8.31
N LYS A 216 6.18 -8.21 8.10
CA LYS A 216 7.21 -9.22 8.40
C LYS A 216 8.48 -9.02 7.57
N TRP A 217 8.37 -8.33 6.43
CA TRP A 217 9.49 -7.93 5.58
C TRP A 217 9.73 -6.41 5.61
N GLY A 218 9.18 -5.69 6.58
CA GLY A 218 9.43 -4.27 6.76
C GLY A 218 8.62 -3.35 5.87
N PHE A 219 7.54 -3.83 5.26
CA PHE A 219 6.63 -3.02 4.45
C PHE A 219 5.34 -2.71 5.20
N ILE A 220 4.86 -1.48 5.08
CA ILE A 220 3.54 -1.07 5.56
C ILE A 220 2.63 -0.71 4.38
N LEU A 221 1.33 -0.90 4.54
CA LEU A 221 0.34 -0.29 3.67
C LEU A 221 0.31 1.22 3.96
N ARG A 222 0.84 2.04 3.04
CA ARG A 222 1.14 3.45 3.35
C ARG A 222 -0.10 4.33 3.46
N TYR A 223 -1.13 4.02 2.69
CA TYR A 223 -2.39 4.77 2.62
C TYR A 223 -3.59 3.85 2.92
N PRO A 224 -3.87 3.61 4.21
CA PRO A 224 -4.97 2.75 4.64
C PRO A 224 -6.34 3.36 4.37
N LYS A 225 -7.36 2.51 4.40
CA LYS A 225 -8.76 2.94 4.25
C LYS A 225 -9.16 3.88 5.38
N ASP A 226 -9.98 4.88 5.05
CA ASP A 226 -10.56 5.86 5.98
C ASP A 226 -9.54 6.78 6.68
N LEU A 227 -8.25 6.76 6.27
CA LEU A 227 -7.18 7.60 6.83
C LEU A 227 -6.69 8.72 5.90
N THR A 228 -7.43 9.02 4.83
CA THR A 228 -7.20 10.20 3.99
C THR A 228 -7.13 11.52 4.77
N PRO A 229 -7.92 11.76 5.85
CA PRO A 229 -7.77 12.96 6.66
C PRO A 229 -6.40 13.09 7.37
N VAL A 230 -5.64 11.99 7.48
CA VAL A 230 -4.31 11.95 8.11
C VAL A 230 -3.21 12.02 7.05
N THR A 231 -3.28 11.20 6.01
CA THR A 231 -2.21 11.06 5.00
C THR A 231 -2.37 12.01 3.81
N GLY A 232 -3.58 12.50 3.56
CA GLY A 232 -3.94 13.30 2.40
C GLY A 232 -4.14 12.52 1.10
N PHE A 233 -3.93 11.20 1.09
CA PHE A 233 -4.12 10.35 -0.08
C PHE A 233 -5.34 9.44 0.09
N GLU A 234 -5.98 9.09 -1.03
CA GLU A 234 -7.06 8.11 -1.03
C GLU A 234 -6.58 6.71 -0.60
N TYR A 235 -7.50 5.77 -0.41
CA TYR A 235 -7.14 4.39 -0.06
C TYR A 235 -6.38 3.74 -1.23
N GLU A 236 -5.12 3.37 -0.98
CA GLU A 236 -4.25 2.74 -1.98
C GLU A 236 -3.78 1.34 -1.51
N PRO A 237 -4.62 0.29 -1.61
CA PRO A 237 -4.26 -1.07 -1.18
C PRO A 237 -3.03 -1.67 -1.87
N TRP A 238 -2.56 -1.03 -2.95
CA TRP A 238 -1.42 -1.45 -3.74
C TRP A 238 -0.10 -0.79 -3.28
N HIS A 239 -0.14 0.32 -2.54
CA HIS A 239 1.03 1.15 -2.25
C HIS A 239 1.69 0.74 -0.93
N PHE A 240 2.85 0.09 -1.04
CA PHE A 240 3.62 -0.39 0.10
C PHE A 240 4.90 0.41 0.28
N ARG A 241 5.14 0.84 1.52
CA ARG A 241 6.31 1.62 1.94
C ARG A 241 7.22 0.79 2.82
N TYR A 242 8.48 0.63 2.43
CA TYR A 242 9.51 0.00 3.23
C TYR A 242 10.02 0.93 4.32
N VAL A 243 10.07 0.43 5.54
CA VAL A 243 10.52 1.13 6.75
C VAL A 243 11.43 0.28 7.64
N GLY A 244 11.77 -0.93 7.19
CA GLY A 244 12.50 -1.92 7.99
C GLY A 244 11.58 -2.75 8.89
N VAL A 245 12.04 -3.97 9.22
CA VAL A 245 11.23 -4.96 9.95
C VAL A 245 10.87 -4.46 11.36
N GLU A 246 11.80 -3.82 12.06
CA GLU A 246 11.58 -3.33 13.42
C GLU A 246 10.43 -2.32 13.49
N LEU A 247 10.48 -1.24 12.69
CA LEU A 247 9.41 -0.23 12.66
C LEU A 247 8.07 -0.82 12.17
N ALA A 248 8.09 -1.61 11.09
CA ALA A 248 6.85 -2.18 10.56
C ALA A 248 6.17 -3.13 11.57
N THR A 249 6.97 -3.91 12.31
CA THR A 249 6.47 -4.79 13.38
C THR A 249 5.91 -3.98 14.54
N GLU A 250 6.61 -2.93 14.99
CA GLU A 250 6.09 -2.06 16.05
C GLU A 250 4.76 -1.41 15.65
N MET A 251 4.66 -0.88 14.43
CA MET A 251 3.41 -0.30 13.90
C MET A 251 2.28 -1.34 13.85
N HIS A 252 2.59 -2.56 13.42
CA HIS A 252 1.63 -3.67 13.41
C HIS A 252 1.15 -4.01 14.82
N ASP A 253 2.08 -4.23 15.76
CA ASP A 253 1.78 -4.71 17.11
C ASP A 253 1.06 -3.65 17.97
N THR A 254 1.34 -2.37 17.72
CA THR A 254 0.66 -1.23 18.38
C THR A 254 -0.64 -0.81 17.67
N GLY A 255 -0.92 -1.34 16.48
CA GLY A 255 -2.09 -0.99 15.68
C GLY A 255 -2.06 0.43 15.10
N VAL A 256 -0.90 1.09 15.08
CA VAL A 256 -0.73 2.42 14.49
C VAL A 256 -0.54 2.28 12.98
N GLN A 257 -1.46 2.86 12.21
CA GLN A 257 -1.60 2.54 10.79
C GLN A 257 -0.85 3.50 9.83
N THR A 258 -0.39 4.66 10.32
CA THR A 258 0.26 5.68 9.46
C THR A 258 1.57 6.16 10.07
N LEU A 259 2.52 6.55 9.21
CA LEU A 259 3.80 7.11 9.66
C LEU A 259 3.59 8.44 10.39
N GLU A 260 2.61 9.22 9.94
CA GLU A 260 2.22 10.49 10.54
C GLU A 260 1.82 10.28 12.01
N GLN A 261 0.88 9.36 12.27
CA GLN A 261 0.48 9.03 13.65
C GLN A 261 1.61 8.41 14.45
N PHE A 262 2.41 7.53 13.83
CA PHE A 262 3.49 6.84 14.52
C PHE A 262 4.57 7.80 15.02
N PHE A 263 4.99 8.75 14.19
CA PHE A 263 6.00 9.74 14.55
C PHE A 263 5.43 11.00 15.22
N GLY A 264 4.11 11.08 15.41
CA GLY A 264 3.45 12.24 16.03
C GLY A 264 3.51 13.50 15.15
N LEU A 265 3.55 13.31 13.83
CA LEU A 265 3.51 14.40 12.85
C LEU A 265 2.09 14.95 12.72
N PRO A 266 1.92 16.22 12.30
CA PRO A 266 0.63 16.75 11.92
C PRO A 266 0.01 15.91 10.79
N ALA A 267 -1.32 15.81 10.79
CA ALA A 267 -2.03 15.32 9.62
C ALA A 267 -1.73 16.20 8.39
N ALA A 268 -1.57 15.57 7.24
CA ALA A 268 -1.22 16.21 5.97
C ALA A 268 -2.35 16.05 4.92
N PRO A 269 -3.61 16.46 5.20
CA PRO A 269 -4.72 16.25 4.28
C PRO A 269 -4.56 17.02 2.95
N ASP A 270 -3.83 18.14 2.99
CA ASP A 270 -3.52 18.97 1.84
C ASP A 270 -2.11 19.55 1.94
N TYR A 271 -1.61 20.10 0.83
CA TYR A 271 -0.33 20.79 0.78
C TYR A 271 -0.39 22.09 1.56
N ALA A 272 0.76 22.48 2.14
CA ALA A 272 0.89 23.81 2.74
C ALA A 272 0.54 24.91 1.72
N PRO A 273 -0.20 25.95 2.13
CA PRO A 273 -0.60 27.06 1.25
C PRO A 273 0.59 27.88 0.74
#